data_AF-A0A8H6HN95-F1
#
_entry.id   AF-A0A8H6HN95-F1
#
_cell.length_a   1.000
_cell.length_b   1.000
_cell.length_c   1.000
_cell.angle_alpha   90.00
_cell.angle_beta   90.00
_cell.angle_gamma   90.00
#
_symmetry.space_group_name_H-M   'P 1'
#
loop_
_entity.id
_entity.type
_entity.pdbx_description
1 polymer ?
#
loop_
_entity_poly.entity_id
_entity_poly.type
_entity_poly.pdbx_seq_one_letter_code
_entity_poly.pdbx_strand_id
1 'polypeptide(L)'
;MDDRRRAGEPAPWTADPILKKYFFCNSFRVLDKVSQFIVTDVIEKGSQDPVELVFRVLLFNSFTKIQTWQLLDEELGPIKWSTYDRVKYDAVLGNADFTLYTGAFIKPASRFGFKKNFQNHLALLENMMENEMPYKLLGAPTLADVYEYIISFPGMGDFTTYQLMLNLSYTNVLNFHPNDFVIAGPGSISGLVKMFGTSFRHAHADNPDFAIDVMRWLVDTQDEHFLRLGISFSKLGPQNLPMDVSDVEHSVCEVDKYCRAKHPSIKGMDSRTNMKRVYDCLRDLSHHVYPANAALPKAWDHPKRATPNIREGPLHVDKRYEVARIAKHRTTETGVREFLVFWVGYPDSDATWEPELSLMQDAAVIVKEYLEEHEGPVLSTSKAKTSKSKARSK
;
A
#
# COMPACT_ATOMS: atom_id res chain seq x y z
N MET A 1 5.11 14.07 18.51
CA MET A 1 6.50 14.01 17.96
C MET A 1 6.63 14.96 16.78
N ASP A 2 5.78 14.83 15.76
CA ASP A 2 5.80 15.69 14.58
C ASP A 2 5.58 17.17 14.94
N ASP A 3 4.62 17.49 15.81
CA ASP A 3 4.37 18.87 16.28
C ASP A 3 5.63 19.54 16.85
N ARG A 4 6.33 18.86 17.77
CA ARG A 4 7.59 19.35 18.35
C ARG A 4 8.67 19.56 17.28
N ARG A 5 8.77 18.63 16.33
CA ARG A 5 9.72 18.73 15.20
C ARG A 5 9.42 19.95 14.34
N ARG A 6 8.15 20.17 13.97
CA ARG A 6 7.72 21.31 13.14
C ARG A 6 7.78 22.65 13.88
N ALA A 7 7.61 22.63 15.19
CA ALA A 7 7.84 23.79 16.07
C ALA A 7 9.33 24.17 16.20
N GLY A 8 10.24 23.38 15.61
CA GLY A 8 11.68 23.64 15.68
C GLY A 8 12.32 23.25 17.01
N GLU A 9 11.63 22.46 17.84
CA GLU A 9 12.22 21.96 19.09
C GLU A 9 13.39 21.00 18.78
N PRO A 10 14.46 21.05 19.59
CA PRO A 10 15.60 20.15 19.40
C PRO A 10 15.22 18.70 19.68
N ALA A 11 15.83 17.78 18.92
CA ALA A 11 15.71 16.35 19.20
C ALA A 11 16.33 15.99 20.57
N PRO A 12 15.85 14.92 21.24
CA PRO A 12 14.81 13.98 20.80
C PRO A 12 13.37 14.44 21.11
N TRP A 13 12.44 14.26 20.15
CA TRP A 13 11.03 14.68 20.29
C TRP A 13 10.13 13.72 21.08
N THR A 14 10.68 12.63 21.60
CA THR A 14 9.98 11.66 22.46
C THR A 14 10.97 11.08 23.47
N ALA A 15 10.46 10.57 24.59
CA ALA A 15 11.24 9.77 25.53
C ALA A 15 11.19 8.27 25.21
N ASP A 16 10.23 7.84 24.38
CA ASP A 16 10.02 6.42 24.08
C ASP A 16 11.20 5.81 23.28
N PRO A 17 11.85 4.75 23.80
CA PRO A 17 13.05 4.19 23.17
C PRO A 17 12.75 3.44 21.85
N ILE A 18 11.52 2.96 21.65
CA ILE A 18 11.10 2.26 20.43
C ILE A 18 10.89 3.28 19.32
N LEU A 19 10.16 4.37 19.60
CA LEU A 19 9.90 5.44 18.64
C LEU A 19 11.17 6.24 18.27
N LYS A 20 12.19 6.25 19.15
CA LYS A 20 13.53 6.79 18.82
C LYS A 20 14.31 5.89 17.86
N LYS A 21 14.11 4.57 17.95
CA LYS A 21 14.97 3.57 17.30
C LYS A 21 14.46 3.10 15.95
N TYR A 22 13.16 3.14 15.70
CA TYR A 22 12.57 2.61 14.47
C TYR A 22 11.75 3.68 13.74
N PHE A 23 11.62 3.55 12.42
CA PHE A 23 10.72 4.42 11.66
C PHE A 23 9.28 4.08 11.99
N PHE A 24 8.45 5.08 12.25
CA PHE A 24 7.00 5.00 12.34
C PHE A 24 6.39 6.03 11.40
N CYS A 25 5.23 5.70 10.85
CA CYS A 25 4.46 6.67 10.08
C CYS A 25 3.75 7.63 11.04
N ASN A 26 3.35 8.78 10.51
CA ASN A 26 2.57 9.75 11.26
C ASN A 26 1.13 9.23 11.47
N SER A 27 0.48 9.67 12.56
CA SER A 27 -0.93 9.37 12.80
C SER A 27 -1.84 9.92 11.71
N PHE A 28 -1.46 11.07 11.13
CA PHE A 28 -2.07 11.59 9.91
C PHE A 28 -1.19 11.24 8.72
N ARG A 29 -1.68 10.39 7.81
CA ARG A 29 -0.91 9.92 6.64
C ARG A 29 -0.41 11.09 5.80
N VAL A 30 -1.20 12.16 5.67
CA VAL A 30 -0.83 13.34 4.89
C VAL A 30 0.44 14.00 5.40
N LEU A 31 0.75 13.89 6.69
CA LEU A 31 1.92 14.49 7.32
C LEU A 31 3.21 13.70 7.10
N ASP A 32 3.12 12.47 6.58
CA ASP A 32 4.31 11.71 6.21
C ASP A 32 5.12 12.43 5.15
N LYS A 33 6.45 12.30 5.23
CA LYS A 33 7.39 12.95 4.31
C LYS A 33 7.06 12.72 2.83
N VAL A 34 6.71 11.48 2.48
CA VAL A 34 6.39 11.11 1.10
C VAL A 34 5.04 11.69 0.68
N SER A 35 4.03 11.66 1.55
CA SER A 35 2.74 12.30 1.29
C SER A 35 2.87 13.80 1.09
N GLN A 36 3.65 14.49 1.93
CA GLN A 36 3.92 15.92 1.80
C GLN A 36 4.54 16.23 0.44
N PHE A 37 5.52 15.46 -0.01
CA PHE A 37 6.13 15.63 -1.34
C PHE A 37 5.14 15.37 -2.49
N ILE A 38 4.26 14.37 -2.37
CA ILE A 38 3.21 14.14 -3.37
C ILE A 38 2.32 15.39 -3.48
N VAL A 39 1.86 15.92 -2.35
CA VAL A 39 1.03 17.12 -2.34
C VAL A 39 1.79 18.30 -2.96
N THR A 40 2.97 18.64 -2.45
CA THR A 40 3.67 19.87 -2.83
C THR A 40 4.33 19.85 -4.22
N ASP A 41 4.90 18.72 -4.62
CA ASP A 41 5.79 18.64 -5.79
C ASP A 41 5.20 17.82 -6.94
N VAL A 42 4.40 16.80 -6.65
CA VAL A 42 3.78 15.96 -7.70
C VAL A 42 2.46 16.55 -8.16
N ILE A 43 1.63 17.01 -7.22
CA ILE A 43 0.26 17.49 -7.50
C ILE A 43 0.26 18.98 -7.78
N GLU A 44 0.74 19.79 -6.83
CA GLU A 44 0.55 21.25 -6.85
C GLU A 44 1.51 21.97 -7.81
N LYS A 45 2.59 21.31 -8.26
CA LYS A 45 3.44 21.80 -9.36
C LYS A 45 2.94 21.25 -10.69
N GLY A 46 2.71 22.14 -11.65
CA GLY A 46 2.32 21.80 -13.02
C GLY A 46 0.81 21.84 -13.27
N SER A 47 0.40 21.24 -14.40
CA SER A 47 -0.97 21.31 -14.90
C SER A 47 -1.96 20.65 -13.95
N GLN A 48 -3.06 21.32 -13.63
CA GLN A 48 -4.18 20.77 -12.86
C GLN A 48 -5.22 20.07 -13.75
N ASP A 49 -4.89 19.85 -15.02
CA ASP A 49 -5.66 18.98 -15.91
C ASP A 49 -5.70 17.55 -15.34
N PRO A 50 -6.87 16.89 -15.28
CA PRO A 50 -7.00 15.55 -14.71
C PRO A 50 -6.11 14.49 -15.35
N VAL A 51 -5.89 14.53 -16.67
CA VAL A 51 -5.03 13.56 -17.36
C VAL A 51 -3.59 13.73 -16.88
N GLU A 52 -3.13 14.98 -16.79
CA GLU A 52 -1.80 15.32 -16.33
C GLU A 52 -1.59 14.98 -14.85
N LEU A 53 -2.61 15.19 -14.00
CA LEU A 53 -2.55 14.85 -12.58
C LEU A 53 -2.47 13.34 -12.36
N VAL A 54 -3.33 12.57 -13.01
CA VAL A 54 -3.32 11.10 -12.89
C VAL A 54 -1.99 10.54 -13.39
N PHE A 55 -1.47 11.03 -14.51
CA PHE A 55 -0.15 10.63 -15.00
C PHE A 55 0.96 10.87 -13.97
N ARG A 56 1.05 12.09 -13.43
CA ARG A 56 2.09 12.44 -12.43
C ARG A 56 1.97 11.59 -11.18
N VAL A 57 0.76 11.37 -10.68
CA VAL A 57 0.53 10.52 -9.50
C VAL A 57 0.87 9.05 -9.79
N LEU A 58 0.47 8.50 -10.94
CA LEU A 58 0.83 7.13 -11.34
C LEU A 58 2.35 6.97 -11.44
N LEU A 59 3.03 7.90 -12.11
CA LEU A 59 4.48 7.87 -12.27
C LEU A 59 5.20 7.88 -10.92
N PHE A 60 4.84 8.82 -10.04
CA PHE A 60 5.40 8.86 -8.69
C PHE A 60 5.10 7.57 -7.93
N ASN A 61 3.86 7.10 -7.99
CA ASN A 61 3.38 5.92 -7.30
C ASN A 61 4.15 4.66 -7.72
N SER A 62 4.53 4.51 -8.98
CA SER A 62 5.34 3.36 -9.45
C SER A 62 6.66 3.17 -8.68
N PHE A 63 7.30 4.27 -8.26
CA PHE A 63 8.59 4.24 -7.57
C PHE A 63 8.50 4.53 -6.07
N THR A 64 7.51 5.34 -5.68
CA THR A 64 7.27 5.84 -4.31
C THR A 64 8.55 6.40 -3.67
N LYS A 65 9.38 7.08 -4.47
CA LYS A 65 10.69 7.59 -4.05
C LYS A 65 10.93 9.00 -4.59
N ILE A 66 11.17 9.92 -3.66
CA ILE A 66 11.40 11.35 -3.94
C ILE A 66 12.58 11.56 -4.90
N GLN A 67 13.71 10.89 -4.66
CA GLN A 67 14.90 11.06 -5.53
C GLN A 67 14.64 10.62 -6.98
N THR A 68 13.83 9.58 -7.19
CA THR A 68 13.49 9.11 -8.54
C THR A 68 12.62 10.13 -9.28
N TRP A 69 11.68 10.77 -8.57
CA TRP A 69 10.90 11.87 -9.13
C TRP A 69 11.78 13.07 -9.48
N GLN A 70 12.66 13.49 -8.57
CA GLN A 70 13.56 14.63 -8.79
C GLN A 70 14.45 14.41 -10.00
N LEU A 71 15.06 13.22 -10.13
CA LEU A 71 15.84 12.85 -11.32
C LEU A 71 15.04 12.99 -12.61
N LEU A 72 13.80 12.48 -12.63
CA LEU A 72 12.95 12.58 -13.82
C LEU A 72 12.58 14.04 -14.13
N ASP A 73 12.22 14.84 -13.14
CA ASP A 73 11.83 16.25 -13.33
C ASP A 73 13.03 17.12 -13.74
N GLU A 74 14.23 16.84 -13.24
CA GLU A 74 15.47 17.53 -13.64
C GLU A 74 15.85 17.24 -15.10
N GLU A 75 15.74 15.98 -15.54
CA GLU A 75 16.19 15.55 -16.88
C GLU A 75 15.10 15.68 -17.97
N LEU A 76 13.83 15.53 -17.61
CA LEU A 76 12.70 15.43 -18.54
C LEU A 76 11.58 16.43 -18.26
N GLY A 77 11.73 17.26 -17.22
CA GLY A 77 10.72 18.21 -16.80
C GLY A 77 10.38 19.28 -17.85
N PRO A 78 9.18 19.86 -17.81
CA PRO A 78 8.09 19.52 -16.88
C PRO A 78 7.46 18.16 -17.19
N ILE A 79 7.25 17.34 -16.16
CA ILE A 79 6.65 16.00 -16.29
C ILE A 79 5.19 16.11 -16.76
N LYS A 80 4.93 15.67 -17.98
CA LYS A 80 3.60 15.70 -18.61
C LYS A 80 3.32 14.44 -19.42
N TRP A 81 2.06 14.04 -19.44
CA TRP A 81 1.58 12.96 -20.30
C TRP A 81 1.63 13.37 -21.77
N SER A 82 1.25 14.61 -22.09
CA SER A 82 1.24 15.11 -23.48
C SER A 82 2.60 15.04 -24.20
N THR A 83 3.69 15.00 -23.44
CA THR A 83 5.07 14.93 -23.96
C THR A 83 5.81 13.68 -23.48
N TYR A 84 5.09 12.70 -22.94
CA TYR A 84 5.66 11.47 -22.45
C TYR A 84 6.29 10.66 -23.59
N ASP A 85 7.47 10.12 -23.34
CA ASP A 85 8.21 9.27 -24.27
C ASP A 85 8.96 8.20 -23.46
N ARG A 86 8.48 6.96 -23.51
CA ARG A 86 9.06 5.85 -22.74
C ARG A 86 10.54 5.65 -23.00
N VAL A 87 11.04 5.88 -24.21
CA VAL A 87 12.46 5.67 -24.53
C VAL A 87 13.32 6.65 -23.74
N LYS A 88 12.88 7.90 -23.59
CA LYS A 88 13.60 8.91 -22.79
C LYS A 88 13.56 8.59 -21.30
N TYR A 89 12.40 8.19 -20.78
CA TYR A 89 12.23 7.80 -19.38
C TYR A 89 13.08 6.55 -19.06
N ASP A 90 13.12 5.57 -19.97
CA ASP A 90 13.94 4.37 -19.85
C ASP A 90 15.42 4.71 -19.74
N ALA A 91 15.92 5.60 -20.60
CA ALA A 91 17.31 6.03 -20.60
C ALA A 91 17.69 6.72 -19.28
N VAL A 92 16.86 7.66 -18.80
CA VAL A 92 17.11 8.38 -17.54
C VAL A 92 17.10 7.42 -16.35
N LEU A 93 16.07 6.58 -16.23
CA LEU A 93 15.97 5.61 -15.13
C LEU A 93 17.04 4.52 -15.19
N GLY A 94 17.43 4.12 -16.41
CA GLY A 94 18.46 3.12 -16.66
C GLY A 94 19.86 3.59 -16.28
N ASN A 95 20.10 4.90 -16.28
CA ASN A 95 21.37 5.54 -15.93
C ASN A 95 21.44 6.01 -14.47
N ALA A 96 20.38 5.84 -13.67
CA ALA A 96 20.38 6.23 -12.27
C ALA A 96 21.43 5.45 -11.47
N ASP A 97 22.22 6.16 -10.66
CA ASP A 97 23.27 5.59 -9.80
C ASP A 97 22.75 5.17 -8.41
N PHE A 98 21.44 5.21 -8.21
CA PHE A 98 20.77 4.83 -6.97
C PHE A 98 19.58 3.87 -7.21
N THR A 99 19.15 3.17 -6.16
CA THR A 99 17.95 2.30 -6.24
C THR A 99 16.70 3.11 -6.53
N LEU A 100 16.01 2.86 -7.64
CA LEU A 100 14.83 3.64 -8.05
C LEU A 100 13.63 3.54 -7.10
N TYR A 101 13.57 2.50 -6.26
CA TYR A 101 12.43 2.20 -5.39
C TYR A 101 12.75 2.47 -3.93
N THR A 102 11.71 2.79 -3.16
CA THR A 102 11.77 2.74 -1.71
C THR A 102 11.75 1.29 -1.21
N GLY A 103 12.28 1.04 0.00
CA GLY A 103 12.24 -0.28 0.65
C GLY A 103 10.94 -0.59 1.39
N ALA A 104 9.95 0.30 1.32
CA ALA A 104 8.61 0.15 1.88
C ALA A 104 7.57 0.35 0.77
N PHE A 105 6.32 -0.08 0.94
CA PHE A 105 5.27 0.10 -0.09
C PHE A 105 5.64 -0.50 -1.47
N ILE A 106 6.34 -1.65 -1.47
CA ILE A 106 6.85 -2.30 -2.68
C ILE A 106 5.69 -2.72 -3.58
N LYS A 107 5.80 -2.38 -4.87
CA LYS A 107 4.84 -2.76 -5.91
C LYS A 107 5.35 -3.94 -6.72
N PRO A 108 4.54 -4.99 -6.94
CA PRO A 108 4.85 -6.02 -7.91
C PRO A 108 4.99 -5.41 -9.30
N ALA A 109 6.05 -5.78 -10.01
CA ALA A 109 6.22 -5.42 -11.41
C ALA A 109 5.63 -6.55 -12.26
N SER A 110 4.38 -6.41 -12.69
CA SER A 110 3.74 -7.33 -13.63
C SER A 110 4.52 -7.42 -14.93
N ARG A 111 4.56 -8.59 -15.57
CA ARG A 111 5.41 -8.78 -16.73
C ARG A 111 4.75 -8.25 -18.00
N PHE A 112 5.26 -7.12 -18.48
CA PHE A 112 4.94 -6.56 -19.80
C PHE A 112 6.02 -6.89 -20.84
N GLY A 113 6.72 -8.01 -20.66
CA GLY A 113 7.77 -8.48 -21.58
C GLY A 113 9.15 -7.83 -21.37
N PHE A 114 9.32 -6.89 -20.44
CA PHE A 114 10.61 -6.25 -20.19
C PHE A 114 11.43 -6.96 -19.10
N LYS A 115 12.76 -6.86 -19.21
CA LYS A 115 13.69 -7.48 -18.26
C LYS A 115 13.79 -6.72 -16.94
N LYS A 116 13.76 -5.39 -16.97
CA LYS A 116 13.93 -4.56 -15.76
C LYS A 116 12.56 -4.15 -15.21
N ASN A 117 12.39 -4.21 -13.90
CA ASN A 117 11.11 -3.88 -13.24
C ASN A 117 10.60 -2.47 -13.56
N PHE A 118 11.47 -1.46 -13.70
CA PHE A 118 11.02 -0.11 -14.01
C PHE A 118 10.40 0.00 -15.41
N GLN A 119 10.89 -0.79 -16.36
CA GLN A 119 10.35 -0.83 -17.72
C GLN A 119 8.94 -1.40 -17.70
N ASN A 120 8.73 -2.48 -16.93
CA ASN A 120 7.41 -3.06 -16.72
C ASN A 120 6.46 -2.10 -15.99
N HIS A 121 6.94 -1.29 -15.03
CA HIS A 121 6.12 -0.27 -14.39
C HIS A 121 5.77 0.90 -15.32
N LEU A 122 6.68 1.31 -16.20
CA LEU A 122 6.37 2.29 -17.24
C LEU A 122 5.30 1.74 -18.19
N ALA A 123 5.39 0.47 -18.60
CA ALA A 123 4.37 -0.17 -19.43
C ALA A 123 3.01 -0.30 -18.73
N LEU A 124 2.99 -0.62 -17.42
CA LEU A 124 1.75 -0.62 -16.64
C LEU A 124 1.13 0.78 -16.57
N LEU A 125 1.96 1.81 -16.39
CA LEU A 125 1.51 3.20 -16.41
C LEU A 125 0.89 3.56 -17.76
N GLU A 126 1.54 3.23 -18.87
CA GLU A 126 1.03 3.45 -20.23
C GLU A 126 -0.32 2.75 -20.39
N ASN A 127 -0.40 1.48 -20.00
CA ASN A 127 -1.63 0.70 -20.06
C ASN A 127 -2.77 1.35 -19.27
N MET A 128 -2.51 1.84 -18.06
CA MET A 128 -3.52 2.55 -17.25
C MET A 128 -3.99 3.84 -17.92
N MET A 129 -3.06 4.63 -18.47
CA MET A 129 -3.37 5.89 -19.15
C MET A 129 -4.16 5.68 -20.44
N GLU A 130 -3.76 4.71 -21.26
CA GLU A 130 -4.40 4.34 -22.53
C GLU A 130 -5.79 3.72 -22.34
N ASN A 131 -6.04 3.07 -21.19
CA ASN A 131 -7.38 2.61 -20.80
C ASN A 131 -8.27 3.71 -20.20
N GLU A 132 -7.97 4.98 -20.49
CA GLU A 132 -8.78 6.14 -20.09
C GLU A 132 -8.97 6.26 -18.57
N MET A 133 -8.01 5.78 -17.75
CA MET A 133 -8.08 5.87 -16.30
C MET A 133 -8.47 7.28 -15.80
N PRO A 134 -7.89 8.39 -16.30
CA PRO A 134 -8.29 9.72 -15.82
C PRO A 134 -9.80 9.99 -15.94
N TYR A 135 -10.43 9.62 -17.05
CA TYR A 135 -11.85 9.84 -17.28
C TYR A 135 -12.73 8.87 -16.47
N LYS A 136 -12.29 7.61 -16.34
CA LYS A 136 -12.97 6.61 -15.48
C LYS A 136 -12.99 7.06 -14.02
N LEU A 137 -11.88 7.59 -13.52
CA LEU A 137 -11.78 8.10 -12.16
C LEU A 137 -12.65 9.34 -11.93
N LEU A 138 -12.64 10.30 -12.86
CA LEU A 138 -13.49 11.50 -12.79
C LEU A 138 -14.99 11.18 -12.80
N GLY A 139 -15.37 10.16 -13.59
CA GLY A 139 -16.76 9.74 -13.76
C GLY A 139 -17.24 8.74 -12.71
N ALA A 140 -16.38 8.31 -11.78
CA ALA A 140 -16.73 7.29 -10.81
C ALA A 140 -17.80 7.79 -9.81
N PRO A 141 -18.90 7.05 -9.59
CA PRO A 141 -19.92 7.42 -8.62
C PRO A 141 -19.44 7.35 -7.16
N THR A 142 -18.58 6.37 -6.84
CA THR A 142 -18.09 6.11 -5.48
C THR A 142 -16.61 5.69 -5.50
N LEU A 143 -15.94 5.74 -4.33
CA LEU A 143 -14.59 5.19 -4.20
C LEU A 143 -14.54 3.67 -4.38
N ALA A 144 -15.65 2.96 -4.16
CA ALA A 144 -15.72 1.53 -4.43
C ALA A 144 -15.58 1.24 -5.95
N ASP A 145 -16.23 2.04 -6.80
CA ASP A 145 -16.09 1.92 -8.26
C ASP A 145 -14.66 2.23 -8.73
N VAL A 146 -14.01 3.21 -8.08
CA VAL A 146 -12.59 3.53 -8.31
C VAL A 146 -11.70 2.34 -7.93
N TYR A 147 -11.93 1.76 -6.76
CA TYR A 147 -11.16 0.61 -6.29
C TYR A 147 -11.28 -0.58 -7.24
N GLU A 148 -12.51 -0.97 -7.59
CA GLU A 148 -12.80 -2.10 -8.49
C GLU A 148 -12.14 -1.92 -9.86
N TYR A 149 -12.15 -0.68 -10.37
CA TYR A 149 -11.47 -0.36 -11.61
C TYR A 149 -9.95 -0.52 -11.48
N ILE A 150 -9.33 0.05 -10.45
CA ILE A 150 -7.86 0.04 -10.30
C ILE A 150 -7.34 -1.37 -9.98
N ILE A 151 -8.01 -2.13 -9.11
CA ILE A 151 -7.56 -3.48 -8.74
C ILE A 151 -7.65 -4.47 -9.91
N SER A 152 -8.43 -4.15 -10.95
CA SER A 152 -8.54 -5.00 -12.14
C SER A 152 -7.26 -5.02 -13.00
N PHE A 153 -6.33 -4.07 -12.79
CA PHE A 153 -5.07 -4.00 -13.53
C PHE A 153 -4.02 -5.00 -12.99
N PRO A 154 -3.10 -5.47 -13.85
CA PRO A 154 -2.13 -6.47 -13.43
C PRO A 154 -1.17 -5.89 -12.38
N GLY A 155 -0.90 -6.67 -11.33
CA GLY A 155 0.00 -6.25 -10.23
C GLY A 155 -0.66 -5.32 -9.21
N MET A 156 -1.96 -5.04 -9.39
CA MET A 156 -2.77 -4.29 -8.45
C MET A 156 -3.50 -5.27 -7.53
N GLY A 157 -3.04 -5.37 -6.28
CA GLY A 157 -3.75 -6.04 -5.20
C GLY A 157 -4.26 -5.02 -4.19
N ASP A 158 -5.02 -5.47 -3.20
CA ASP A 158 -5.65 -4.66 -2.15
C ASP A 158 -4.79 -3.50 -1.65
N PHE A 159 -3.57 -3.82 -1.23
CA PHE A 159 -2.63 -2.86 -0.70
C PHE A 159 -2.15 -1.86 -1.77
N THR A 160 -1.70 -2.32 -2.93
CA THR A 160 -1.15 -1.41 -3.96
C THR A 160 -2.22 -0.53 -4.58
N THR A 161 -3.44 -1.06 -4.75
CA THR A 161 -4.64 -0.32 -5.17
C THR A 161 -4.98 0.77 -4.17
N TYR A 162 -5.14 0.40 -2.89
CA TYR A 162 -5.54 1.37 -1.87
C TYR A 162 -4.50 2.48 -1.70
N GLN A 163 -3.20 2.16 -1.74
CA GLN A 163 -2.14 3.19 -1.69
C GLN A 163 -2.18 4.16 -2.88
N LEU A 164 -2.49 3.67 -4.09
CA LEU A 164 -2.67 4.54 -5.26
C LEU A 164 -3.90 5.44 -5.08
N MET A 165 -5.03 4.87 -4.63
CA MET A 165 -6.25 5.64 -4.36
C MET A 165 -6.02 6.75 -3.33
N LEU A 166 -5.29 6.45 -2.24
CA LEU A 166 -4.96 7.45 -1.23
C LEU A 166 -4.10 8.58 -1.80
N ASN A 167 -3.15 8.28 -2.70
CA ASN A 167 -2.37 9.33 -3.39
C ASN A 167 -3.25 10.17 -4.33
N LEU A 168 -4.16 9.53 -5.07
CA LEU A 168 -5.11 10.21 -5.96
C LEU A 168 -6.14 11.05 -5.19
N SER A 169 -6.47 10.67 -3.95
CA SER A 169 -7.42 11.41 -3.07
C SER A 169 -6.94 12.79 -2.65
N TYR A 170 -5.64 13.09 -2.85
CA TYR A 170 -5.05 14.41 -2.67
C TYR A 170 -5.24 15.31 -3.90
N THR A 171 -5.71 14.78 -5.03
CA THR A 171 -5.98 15.54 -6.26
C THR A 171 -7.46 15.92 -6.37
N ASN A 172 -7.77 16.88 -7.24
CA ASN A 172 -9.15 17.22 -7.59
C ASN A 172 -9.84 16.17 -8.49
N VAL A 173 -9.19 15.05 -8.81
CA VAL A 173 -9.77 13.95 -9.60
C VAL A 173 -10.69 13.09 -8.72
N LEU A 174 -10.31 12.88 -7.45
CA LEU A 174 -11.08 12.08 -6.48
C LEU A 174 -11.60 12.96 -5.33
N ASN A 175 -12.72 13.64 -5.55
CA ASN A 175 -13.37 14.51 -4.56
C ASN A 175 -14.42 13.77 -3.72
N PHE A 176 -14.00 12.72 -3.00
CA PHE A 176 -14.85 11.92 -2.11
C PHE A 176 -14.62 12.27 -0.64
N HIS A 177 -15.61 11.99 0.20
CA HIS A 177 -15.48 12.23 1.64
C HIS A 177 -14.41 11.29 2.22
N PRO A 178 -13.55 11.75 3.15
CA PRO A 178 -12.38 10.99 3.61
C PRO A 178 -12.73 9.65 4.28
N ASN A 179 -13.94 9.53 4.83
CA ASN A 179 -14.44 8.27 5.41
C ASN A 179 -15.22 7.37 4.43
N ASP A 180 -15.21 7.63 3.13
CA ASP A 180 -16.02 6.84 2.18
C ASP A 180 -15.51 5.40 2.01
N PHE A 181 -14.21 5.19 2.10
CA PHE A 181 -13.61 3.92 1.72
C PHE A 181 -12.31 3.63 2.47
N VAL A 182 -12.10 2.36 2.81
CA VAL A 182 -10.86 1.86 3.41
C VAL A 182 -10.68 0.40 3.05
N ILE A 183 -9.42 -0.02 2.88
CA ILE A 183 -9.04 -1.42 2.79
C ILE A 183 -8.11 -1.72 3.97
N ALA A 184 -8.50 -2.68 4.80
CA ALA A 184 -7.70 -3.07 5.96
C ALA A 184 -6.47 -3.87 5.51
N GLY A 185 -5.29 -3.26 5.55
CA GLY A 185 -4.05 -3.96 5.20
C GLY A 185 -3.67 -5.05 6.22
N PRO A 186 -2.78 -6.00 5.87
CA PRO A 186 -2.35 -7.06 6.78
C PRO A 186 -1.74 -6.56 8.09
N GLY A 187 -1.08 -5.40 8.07
CA GLY A 187 -0.55 -4.75 9.27
C GLY A 187 -1.66 -4.27 10.19
N SER A 188 -2.70 -3.66 9.62
CA SER A 188 -3.85 -3.10 10.32
C SER A 188 -4.74 -4.19 10.90
N ILE A 189 -5.03 -5.25 10.14
CA ILE A 189 -5.72 -6.44 10.65
C ILE A 189 -4.93 -7.05 11.82
N SER A 190 -3.62 -7.20 11.68
CA SER A 190 -2.75 -7.69 12.76
C SER A 190 -2.78 -6.76 13.99
N GLY A 191 -2.86 -5.44 13.78
CA GLY A 191 -3.01 -4.44 14.83
C GLY A 191 -4.31 -4.59 15.59
N LEU A 192 -5.43 -4.73 14.87
CA LEU A 192 -6.75 -4.99 15.46
C LEU A 192 -6.77 -6.29 16.28
N VAL A 193 -6.15 -7.36 15.78
CA VAL A 193 -5.99 -8.60 16.55
C VAL A 193 -5.20 -8.38 17.84
N LYS A 194 -4.16 -7.53 17.83
CA LYS A 194 -3.42 -7.21 19.06
C LYS A 194 -4.22 -6.34 20.03
N MET A 195 -5.09 -5.48 19.53
CA MET A 195 -5.94 -4.60 20.35
C MET A 195 -7.10 -5.36 21.00
N PHE A 196 -7.74 -6.25 20.24
CA PHE A 196 -9.01 -6.88 20.64
C PHE A 196 -8.91 -8.40 20.85
N GLY A 197 -7.79 -9.03 20.50
CA GLY A 197 -7.52 -10.44 20.77
C GLY A 197 -8.32 -11.41 19.90
N THR A 198 -8.70 -12.53 20.49
CA THR A 198 -9.36 -13.65 19.79
C THR A 198 -10.78 -13.35 19.35
N SER A 199 -11.49 -12.47 20.05
CA SER A 199 -12.86 -12.07 19.65
C SER A 199 -12.87 -11.39 18.29
N PHE A 200 -11.96 -10.44 18.06
CA PHE A 200 -11.79 -9.82 16.75
C PHE A 200 -11.36 -10.83 15.70
N ARG A 201 -10.42 -11.72 16.01
CA ARG A 201 -9.96 -12.75 15.05
C ARG A 201 -11.11 -13.62 14.56
N HIS A 202 -12.00 -14.07 15.45
CA HIS A 202 -13.15 -14.88 15.06
C HIS A 202 -14.15 -14.07 14.23
N ALA A 203 -14.53 -12.86 14.70
CA ALA A 203 -15.47 -12.01 13.97
C ALA A 203 -14.97 -11.64 12.57
N HIS A 204 -13.67 -11.34 12.42
CA HIS A 204 -13.06 -11.04 11.12
C HIS A 204 -12.96 -12.27 10.20
N ALA A 205 -12.78 -13.48 10.76
CA ALA A 205 -12.79 -14.71 9.97
C ALA A 205 -14.19 -15.02 9.41
N ASP A 206 -15.24 -14.69 10.16
CA ASP A 206 -16.63 -14.86 9.74
C ASP A 206 -17.08 -13.75 8.77
N ASN A 207 -16.62 -12.51 9.00
CA ASN A 207 -16.90 -11.35 8.15
C ASN A 207 -15.63 -10.49 7.97
N PRO A 208 -14.93 -10.58 6.83
CA PRO A 208 -13.74 -9.77 6.56
C PRO A 208 -13.96 -8.27 6.73
N ASP A 209 -15.15 -7.76 6.38
CA ASP A 209 -15.49 -6.34 6.45
C ASP A 209 -15.66 -5.85 7.90
N PHE A 210 -15.73 -6.75 8.89
CA PHE A 210 -15.77 -6.36 10.30
C PHE A 210 -14.56 -5.51 10.73
N ALA A 211 -13.41 -5.68 10.07
CA ALA A 211 -12.26 -4.81 10.30
C ALA A 211 -12.57 -3.34 9.98
N ILE A 212 -13.34 -3.10 8.91
CA ILE A 212 -13.78 -1.77 8.47
C ILE A 212 -14.75 -1.18 9.49
N ASP A 213 -15.71 -1.98 9.99
CA ASP A 213 -16.64 -1.55 11.02
C ASP A 213 -15.91 -1.07 12.29
N VAL A 214 -14.90 -1.82 12.72
CA VAL A 214 -14.08 -1.44 13.89
C VAL A 214 -13.29 -0.16 13.62
N MET A 215 -12.74 0.03 12.42
CA MET A 215 -12.03 1.27 12.07
C MET A 215 -12.97 2.47 12.04
N ARG A 216 -14.18 2.32 11.50
CA ARG A 216 -15.20 3.37 11.49
C ARG A 216 -15.65 3.72 12.90
N TRP A 217 -15.89 2.71 13.74
CA TRP A 217 -16.18 2.92 15.15
C TRP A 217 -15.06 3.70 15.85
N LEU A 218 -13.79 3.37 15.59
CA LEU A 218 -12.65 4.12 16.14
C LEU A 218 -12.61 5.57 15.66
N VAL A 219 -12.99 5.86 14.41
CA VAL A 219 -13.14 7.24 13.91
C VAL A 219 -14.23 7.97 14.69
N ASP A 220 -15.40 7.34 14.84
CA ASP A 220 -16.58 7.95 15.45
C ASP A 220 -16.38 8.21 16.96
N THR A 221 -15.60 7.38 17.65
CA THR A 221 -15.39 7.46 19.11
C THR A 221 -14.01 8.00 19.52
N GLN A 222 -13.17 8.45 18.58
CA GLN A 222 -11.78 8.85 18.86
C GLN A 222 -11.68 9.90 19.99
N ASP A 223 -12.53 10.92 19.97
CA ASP A 223 -12.50 12.01 20.95
C ASP A 223 -12.87 11.50 22.36
N GLU A 224 -13.86 10.61 22.46
CA GLU A 224 -14.25 9.97 23.72
C GLU A 224 -13.11 9.11 24.28
N HIS A 225 -12.40 8.38 23.42
CA HIS A 225 -11.29 7.54 23.82
C HIS A 225 -10.07 8.33 24.27
N PHE A 226 -9.74 9.43 23.58
CA PHE A 226 -8.69 10.34 24.02
C PHE A 226 -9.03 10.97 25.37
N LEU A 227 -10.27 11.44 25.53
CA LEU A 227 -10.76 12.00 26.80
C LEU A 227 -10.69 10.97 27.94
N ARG A 228 -11.21 9.75 27.71
CA ARG A 228 -11.19 8.64 28.68
C ARG A 228 -9.76 8.32 29.15
N LEU A 229 -8.78 8.43 28.27
CA LEU A 229 -7.37 8.16 28.56
C LEU A 229 -6.62 9.39 29.12
N GLY A 230 -7.26 10.56 29.20
CA GLY A 230 -6.62 11.81 29.60
C GLY A 230 -5.56 12.29 28.60
N ILE A 231 -5.71 11.94 27.32
CA ILE A 231 -4.78 12.31 26.25
C ILE A 231 -5.35 13.52 25.51
N SER A 232 -4.56 14.60 25.45
CA SER A 232 -4.82 15.71 24.53
C SER A 232 -4.23 15.35 23.17
N PHE A 233 -5.07 14.92 22.23
CA PHE A 233 -4.63 14.58 20.87
C PHE A 233 -4.56 15.83 19.99
N SER A 234 -3.45 15.97 19.27
CA SER A 234 -3.24 17.06 18.32
C SER A 234 -3.99 16.74 17.03
N LYS A 235 -5.00 17.54 16.69
CA LYS A 235 -5.79 17.38 15.47
C LYS A 235 -5.07 17.98 14.26
N LEU A 236 -5.49 17.63 13.05
CA LEU A 236 -4.79 18.01 11.83
C LEU A 236 -5.13 19.44 11.40
N GLY A 237 -4.08 20.24 11.24
CA GLY A 237 -4.17 21.58 10.67
C GLY A 237 -4.91 22.59 11.54
N PRO A 238 -5.00 23.85 11.09
CA PRO A 238 -5.62 24.92 11.88
C PRO A 238 -7.13 24.75 12.09
N GLN A 239 -7.79 23.94 11.26
CA GLN A 239 -9.21 23.60 11.41
C GLN A 239 -9.48 22.47 12.42
N ASN A 240 -8.44 21.91 13.06
CA ASN A 240 -8.55 20.78 14.00
C ASN A 240 -9.32 19.59 13.40
N LEU A 241 -8.93 19.15 12.21
CA LEU A 241 -9.57 18.01 11.56
C LEU A 241 -9.28 16.71 12.36
N PRO A 242 -10.31 15.89 12.65
CA PRO A 242 -10.11 14.60 13.31
C PRO A 242 -9.40 13.61 12.37
N MET A 243 -8.94 12.48 12.92
CA MET A 243 -8.45 11.38 12.10
C MET A 243 -9.59 10.80 11.26
N ASP A 244 -9.32 10.55 9.98
CA ASP A 244 -10.23 9.82 9.11
C ASP A 244 -9.97 8.30 9.14
N VAL A 245 -10.77 7.55 8.39
CA VAL A 245 -10.66 6.08 8.35
C VAL A 245 -9.31 5.61 7.80
N SER A 246 -8.67 6.38 6.92
CA SER A 246 -7.34 6.05 6.39
C SER A 246 -6.25 6.31 7.42
N ASP A 247 -6.37 7.37 8.21
CA ASP A 247 -5.49 7.68 9.33
C ASP A 247 -5.60 6.63 10.45
N VAL A 248 -6.83 6.16 10.73
CA VAL A 248 -7.07 5.05 11.68
C VAL A 248 -6.46 3.75 11.17
N GLU A 249 -6.71 3.37 9.91
CA GLU A 249 -6.09 2.18 9.29
C GLU A 249 -4.57 2.22 9.44
N HIS A 250 -3.98 3.37 9.09
CA HIS A 250 -2.54 3.57 9.17
C HIS A 250 -2.02 3.51 10.61
N SER A 251 -2.70 4.16 11.55
CA SER A 251 -2.33 4.16 12.97
C SER A 251 -2.40 2.77 13.58
N VAL A 252 -3.40 1.96 13.21
CA VAL A 252 -3.54 0.58 13.70
C VAL A 252 -2.44 -0.33 13.13
N CYS A 253 -1.99 -0.12 11.88
CA CYS A 253 -0.80 -0.78 11.37
C CYS A 253 0.45 -0.47 12.23
N GLU A 254 0.60 0.78 12.67
CA GLU A 254 1.71 1.18 13.56
C GLU A 254 1.56 0.62 14.98
N VAL A 255 0.33 0.38 15.48
CA VAL A 255 0.09 -0.39 16.72
C VAL A 255 0.66 -1.80 16.60
N ASP A 256 0.41 -2.50 15.48
CA ASP A 256 0.97 -3.84 15.27
C ASP A 256 2.49 -3.82 15.45
N LYS A 257 3.13 -2.90 14.74
CA LYS A 257 4.59 -2.73 14.69
C LYS A 257 5.17 -2.35 16.04
N TYR A 258 4.58 -1.39 16.75
CA TYR A 258 5.02 -0.97 18.08
C TYR A 258 4.96 -2.14 19.07
N CYS A 259 3.84 -2.88 19.05
CA CYS A 259 3.65 -4.04 19.91
C CYS A 259 4.64 -5.17 19.65
N ARG A 260 5.22 -5.29 18.43
CA ARG A 260 6.28 -6.29 18.17
C ARG A 260 7.48 -6.13 19.11
N ALA A 261 7.84 -4.89 19.47
CA ALA A 261 8.90 -4.60 20.43
C ALA A 261 8.40 -4.42 21.86
N LYS A 262 7.31 -3.68 22.08
CA LYS A 262 6.83 -3.37 23.44
C LYS A 262 6.15 -4.57 24.11
N HIS A 263 5.41 -5.36 23.33
CA HIS A 263 4.55 -6.43 23.81
C HIS A 263 4.73 -7.71 22.97
N PRO A 264 5.94 -8.30 22.92
CA PRO A 264 6.25 -9.42 22.02
C PRO A 264 5.45 -10.71 22.32
N SER A 265 4.84 -10.81 23.50
CA SER A 265 3.93 -11.89 23.89
C SER A 265 2.54 -11.77 23.26
N ILE A 266 2.10 -10.56 22.90
CA ILE A 266 0.80 -10.34 22.24
C ILE A 266 0.98 -10.60 20.74
N LYS A 267 0.36 -11.67 20.25
CA LYS A 267 0.46 -12.09 18.85
C LYS A 267 -0.63 -11.42 18.01
N GLY A 268 -0.23 -10.96 16.83
CA GLY A 268 -1.16 -10.46 15.81
C GLY A 268 -1.64 -11.59 14.90
N MET A 269 -1.94 -11.28 13.65
CA MET A 269 -2.34 -12.32 12.68
C MET A 269 -1.26 -13.38 12.46
N ASP A 270 0.01 -12.97 12.54
CA ASP A 270 1.18 -13.81 12.38
C ASP A 270 2.16 -13.70 13.56
N SER A 271 3.28 -14.43 13.44
CA SER A 271 4.35 -14.48 14.44
C SER A 271 5.45 -13.43 14.24
N ARG A 272 5.26 -12.41 13.38
CA ARG A 272 6.29 -11.38 13.14
C ARG A 272 6.58 -10.61 14.44
N THR A 273 7.84 -10.71 14.89
CA THR A 273 8.34 -10.00 16.08
C THR A 273 9.41 -8.95 15.76
N ASN A 274 9.94 -8.95 14.53
CA ASN A 274 11.12 -8.15 14.21
C ASN A 274 10.77 -6.84 13.47
N MET A 275 11.41 -5.74 13.90
CA MET A 275 11.49 -4.48 13.16
C MET A 275 12.90 -4.34 12.59
N LYS A 276 13.02 -4.38 11.25
CA LYS A 276 14.31 -4.47 10.56
C LYS A 276 15.00 -3.12 10.35
N ARG A 277 14.24 -2.04 10.15
CA ARG A 277 14.79 -0.73 9.75
C ARG A 277 14.96 0.20 10.95
N VAL A 278 16.21 0.47 11.31
CA VAL A 278 16.58 1.40 12.39
C VAL A 278 16.52 2.85 11.88
N TYR A 279 15.99 3.75 12.70
CA TYR A 279 15.93 5.19 12.48
C TYR A 279 17.18 5.87 13.04
N ASP A 280 17.77 6.74 12.24
CA ASP A 280 18.84 7.64 12.65
C ASP A 280 18.36 9.08 12.51
N CYS A 281 18.07 9.71 13.65
CA CYS A 281 17.52 11.05 13.71
C CYS A 281 18.49 12.12 13.16
N LEU A 282 19.79 12.00 13.43
CA LEU A 282 20.77 12.99 13.02
C LEU A 282 20.97 12.94 11.50
N ARG A 283 21.04 11.73 10.94
CA ARG A 283 21.10 11.53 9.50
C ARG A 283 19.84 12.01 8.78
N ASP A 284 18.66 11.80 9.36
CA ASP A 284 17.42 12.25 8.73
C ASP A 284 17.34 13.79 8.69
N LEU A 285 17.71 14.45 9.79
CA LEU A 285 17.77 15.92 9.89
C LEU A 285 18.83 16.56 8.98
N SER A 286 19.96 15.91 8.73
CA SER A 286 21.00 16.46 7.84
C SER A 286 20.60 16.45 6.36
N HIS A 287 19.57 15.68 5.99
CA HIS A 287 19.15 15.53 4.59
C HIS A 287 17.77 16.12 4.29
N HIS A 288 17.00 16.52 5.31
CA HIS A 288 15.61 16.94 5.12
C HIS A 288 15.23 18.09 6.03
N VAL A 289 14.56 19.08 5.44
CA VAL A 289 13.90 20.15 6.18
C VAL A 289 12.44 19.78 6.34
N TYR A 290 11.97 19.75 7.58
CA TYR A 290 10.55 19.61 7.88
C TYR A 290 9.93 21.01 7.91
N PRO A 291 9.01 21.35 7.00
CA PRO A 291 8.42 22.69 7.01
C PRO A 291 7.60 22.86 8.28
N ALA A 292 7.65 24.08 8.85
CA ALA A 292 6.93 24.43 10.06
C ALA A 292 5.41 24.19 9.92
N ASN A 293 4.88 24.49 8.73
CA ASN A 293 3.50 24.18 8.37
C ASN A 293 3.48 23.02 7.38
N ALA A 294 2.67 22.00 7.66
CA ALA A 294 2.39 20.95 6.70
C ALA A 294 1.49 21.48 5.57
N ALA A 295 1.73 21.03 4.35
CA ALA A 295 0.86 21.29 3.23
C ALA A 295 -0.35 20.34 3.30
N LEU A 296 -1.55 20.90 3.26
CA LEU A 296 -2.79 20.15 3.08
C LEU A 296 -3.20 20.21 1.60
N PRO A 297 -3.76 19.13 1.03
CA PRO A 297 -4.22 19.14 -0.35
C PRO A 297 -5.31 20.18 -0.58
N LYS A 298 -5.16 21.05 -1.60
CA LYS A 298 -6.20 22.04 -1.93
C LYS A 298 -7.51 21.39 -2.37
N ALA A 299 -7.43 20.18 -2.93
CA ALA A 299 -8.59 19.39 -3.32
C ALA A 299 -9.54 19.09 -2.14
N TRP A 300 -9.06 19.20 -0.90
CA TRP A 300 -9.88 18.94 0.28
C TRP A 300 -10.97 19.99 0.52
N ASP A 301 -10.84 21.18 -0.05
CA ASP A 301 -11.86 22.24 0.02
C ASP A 301 -13.06 21.98 -0.90
N HIS A 302 -13.03 20.91 -1.70
CA HIS A 302 -14.09 20.60 -2.66
C HIS A 302 -15.40 20.21 -1.94
N PRO A 303 -16.56 20.85 -2.22
CA PRO A 303 -17.81 20.63 -1.49
C PRO A 303 -18.32 19.18 -1.47
N LYS A 304 -18.08 18.40 -2.54
CA LYS A 304 -18.44 16.96 -2.58
C LYS A 304 -17.81 16.13 -1.46
N ARG A 305 -16.71 16.59 -0.85
CA ARG A 305 -16.05 15.89 0.25
C ARG A 305 -16.74 16.08 1.60
N ALA A 306 -17.77 16.93 1.69
CA ALA A 306 -18.44 17.25 2.95
C ALA A 306 -19.44 16.19 3.41
N THR A 307 -19.90 15.30 2.51
CA THR A 307 -20.93 14.31 2.82
C THR A 307 -20.47 12.92 2.41
N PRO A 308 -20.55 11.93 3.31
CA PRO A 308 -20.24 10.55 2.96
C PRO A 308 -21.09 10.00 1.81
N ASN A 309 -20.45 9.24 0.93
CA ASN A 309 -21.07 8.52 -0.19
C ASN A 309 -20.55 7.07 -0.23
N ILE A 310 -20.82 6.34 0.84
CA ILE A 310 -20.41 4.94 1.01
C ILE A 310 -21.35 4.06 0.20
N ARG A 311 -20.80 3.25 -0.71
CA ARG A 311 -21.57 2.25 -1.46
C ARG A 311 -21.85 1.06 -0.55
N GLU A 312 -23.12 0.65 -0.46
CA GLU A 312 -23.49 -0.59 0.22
C GLU A 312 -23.22 -1.82 -0.65
N GLY A 313 -23.03 -2.96 -0.01
CA GLY A 313 -22.81 -4.25 -0.67
C GLY A 313 -21.33 -4.57 -0.90
N PRO A 314 -21.05 -5.82 -1.33
CA PRO A 314 -19.68 -6.29 -1.50
C PRO A 314 -18.99 -5.58 -2.67
N LEU A 315 -17.66 -5.63 -2.65
CA LEU A 315 -16.86 -5.26 -3.81
C LEU A 315 -16.92 -6.39 -4.85
N HIS A 316 -17.20 -6.01 -6.08
CA HIS A 316 -17.23 -6.84 -7.28
C HIS A 316 -15.97 -6.58 -8.09
N VAL A 317 -14.94 -7.38 -7.80
CA VAL A 317 -13.66 -7.30 -8.52
C VAL A 317 -13.69 -8.23 -9.72
N ASP A 318 -14.07 -7.70 -10.88
CA ASP A 318 -13.85 -8.35 -12.16
C ASP A 318 -12.36 -8.23 -12.51
N LYS A 319 -11.53 -9.18 -12.07
CA LYS A 319 -10.11 -9.23 -12.46
C LYS A 319 -10.05 -9.37 -13.98
N ARG A 320 -9.61 -8.32 -14.69
CA ARG A 320 -9.49 -8.30 -16.16
C ARG A 320 -8.48 -9.31 -16.70
N TYR A 321 -7.65 -9.88 -15.83
CA TYR A 321 -6.63 -10.88 -16.15
C TYR A 321 -6.86 -12.13 -15.29
N GLU A 322 -7.79 -12.98 -15.71
CA GLU A 322 -8.01 -14.31 -15.11
C GLU A 322 -7.06 -15.33 -15.75
N VAL A 323 -6.49 -16.23 -14.95
CA VAL A 323 -5.62 -17.31 -15.46
C VAL A 323 -6.49 -18.32 -16.22
N ALA A 324 -6.40 -18.34 -17.55
CA ALA A 324 -7.06 -19.34 -18.37
C ALA A 324 -6.39 -20.71 -18.21
N ARG A 325 -5.06 -20.76 -18.25
CA ARG A 325 -4.28 -21.99 -18.05
C ARG A 325 -2.82 -21.70 -17.72
N ILE A 326 -2.19 -22.66 -17.05
CA ILE A 326 -0.74 -22.72 -16.85
C ILE A 326 -0.18 -23.74 -17.85
N ALA A 327 0.79 -23.34 -18.66
CA ALA A 327 1.38 -24.24 -19.67
C ALA A 327 2.64 -24.95 -19.20
N LYS A 328 3.48 -24.28 -18.41
CA LYS A 328 4.74 -24.82 -17.92
C LYS A 328 5.24 -24.01 -16.73
N HIS A 329 6.12 -24.58 -15.92
CA HIS A 329 6.83 -23.88 -14.88
C HIS A 329 8.35 -23.94 -15.10
N ARG A 330 9.07 -23.02 -14.47
CA ARG A 330 10.54 -23.00 -14.44
C ARG A 330 11.03 -22.45 -13.10
N THR A 331 12.26 -22.79 -12.74
CA THR A 331 12.98 -22.15 -11.64
C THR A 331 14.06 -21.25 -12.24
N THR A 332 14.04 -19.96 -11.89
CA THR A 332 15.06 -19.01 -12.33
C THR A 332 16.42 -19.30 -11.73
N GLU A 333 17.47 -18.69 -12.27
CA GLU A 333 18.83 -18.75 -11.69
C GLU A 333 18.89 -18.23 -10.24
N THR A 334 17.94 -17.38 -9.85
CA THR A 334 17.78 -16.84 -8.49
C THR A 334 16.94 -17.74 -7.57
N GLY A 335 16.51 -18.91 -8.03
CA GLY A 335 15.75 -19.89 -7.26
C GLY A 335 14.25 -19.58 -7.14
N VAL A 336 13.72 -18.63 -7.92
CA VAL A 336 12.30 -18.28 -7.91
C VAL A 336 11.56 -19.16 -8.91
N ARG A 337 10.49 -19.82 -8.47
CA ARG A 337 9.63 -20.60 -9.36
C ARG A 337 8.60 -19.69 -10.04
N GLU A 338 8.47 -19.83 -11.35
CA GLU A 338 7.57 -19.06 -12.21
C GLU A 338 6.76 -20.00 -13.09
N PHE A 339 5.54 -19.59 -13.44
CA PHE A 339 4.61 -20.33 -14.30
C PHE A 339 4.29 -19.50 -15.54
N LEU A 340 4.28 -20.12 -16.72
CA LEU A 340 3.81 -19.49 -17.94
C LEU A 340 2.28 -19.54 -17.96
N VAL A 341 1.67 -18.37 -17.77
CA VAL A 341 0.24 -18.13 -17.61
C VAL A 341 -0.34 -17.57 -18.89
N PHE A 342 -1.47 -18.14 -19.29
CA PHE A 342 -2.34 -17.65 -20.35
C PHE A 342 -3.55 -17.00 -19.71
N TRP A 343 -4.05 -15.92 -20.30
CA TRP A 343 -5.08 -15.07 -19.72
C TRP A 343 -6.43 -15.26 -20.43
N VAL A 344 -7.53 -15.31 -19.69
CA VAL A 344 -8.88 -15.43 -20.24
C VAL A 344 -9.17 -14.23 -21.14
N GLY A 345 -9.57 -14.48 -22.39
CA GLY A 345 -9.90 -13.43 -23.34
C GLY A 345 -8.70 -12.79 -24.08
N TYR A 346 -7.47 -13.26 -23.83
CA TYR A 346 -6.26 -12.77 -24.51
C TYR A 346 -5.66 -13.83 -25.44
N PRO A 347 -5.00 -13.42 -26.54
CA PRO A 347 -4.31 -14.36 -27.42
C PRO A 347 -3.09 -15.00 -26.73
N ASP A 348 -2.71 -16.20 -27.18
CA ASP A 348 -1.56 -16.95 -26.67
C ASP A 348 -0.22 -16.19 -26.72
N SER A 349 -0.11 -15.17 -27.58
CA SER A 349 1.06 -14.28 -27.66
C SER A 349 1.28 -13.46 -26.39
N ASP A 350 0.22 -13.25 -25.62
CA ASP A 350 0.21 -12.37 -24.45
C ASP A 350 0.44 -13.17 -23.15
N ALA A 351 0.82 -14.44 -23.27
CA ALA A 351 1.16 -15.28 -22.14
C ALA A 351 2.41 -14.74 -21.41
N THR A 352 2.34 -14.68 -20.08
CA THR A 352 3.42 -14.12 -19.25
C THR A 352 3.93 -15.12 -18.22
N TRP A 353 5.18 -14.96 -17.78
CA TRP A 353 5.77 -15.78 -16.72
C TRP A 353 5.51 -15.15 -15.35
N GLU A 354 4.61 -15.72 -14.56
CA GLU A 354 4.20 -15.18 -13.27
C GLU A 354 4.85 -15.95 -12.10
N PRO A 355 5.36 -15.26 -11.05
CA PRO A 355 5.95 -15.93 -9.89
C PRO A 355 4.92 -16.76 -9.12
N GLU A 356 5.34 -17.93 -8.61
CA GLU A 356 4.51 -18.82 -7.78
C GLU A 356 3.83 -18.07 -6.64
N LEU A 357 4.56 -17.20 -5.94
CA LEU A 357 4.02 -16.46 -4.79
C LEU A 357 2.88 -15.51 -5.18
N SER A 358 2.93 -14.92 -6.38
CA SER A 358 1.87 -14.05 -6.89
C SER A 358 0.66 -14.88 -7.28
N LEU A 359 0.85 -15.94 -8.07
CA LEU A 359 -0.25 -16.80 -8.49
C LEU A 359 -0.88 -17.57 -7.34
N MET A 360 -0.13 -17.92 -6.29
CA MET A 360 -0.68 -18.55 -5.09
C MET A 360 -1.51 -17.57 -4.24
N GLN A 361 -1.39 -16.26 -4.46
CA GLN A 361 -2.29 -15.26 -3.86
C GLN A 361 -3.51 -15.03 -4.74
N ASP A 362 -3.32 -14.97 -6.06
CA ASP A 362 -4.35 -14.56 -7.01
C ASP A 362 -5.19 -15.69 -7.60
N ALA A 363 -4.62 -16.88 -7.73
CA ALA A 363 -5.15 -18.05 -8.44
C ALA A 363 -4.62 -19.37 -7.83
N ALA A 364 -4.67 -19.52 -6.50
CA ALA A 364 -4.05 -20.64 -5.79
C ALA A 364 -4.55 -22.03 -6.23
N VAL A 365 -5.80 -22.14 -6.68
CA VAL A 365 -6.42 -23.41 -7.07
C VAL A 365 -5.75 -23.97 -8.33
N ILE A 366 -5.69 -23.19 -9.40
CA ILE A 366 -5.13 -23.65 -10.68
C ILE A 366 -3.63 -23.94 -10.59
N VAL A 367 -2.90 -23.24 -9.71
CA VAL A 367 -1.48 -23.54 -9.43
C VAL A 367 -1.34 -24.87 -8.72
N LYS A 368 -2.15 -25.14 -7.70
CA LYS A 368 -2.12 -26.42 -6.97
C LYS A 368 -2.49 -27.59 -7.87
N GLU A 369 -3.55 -27.46 -8.66
CA GLU A 369 -3.96 -28.49 -9.64
C GLU A 369 -2.84 -28.77 -10.64
N TYR A 370 -2.24 -27.72 -11.22
CA TYR A 370 -1.12 -27.85 -12.14
C TYR A 370 0.09 -28.55 -11.49
N LEU A 371 0.45 -28.18 -10.26
CA LEU A 371 1.56 -28.79 -9.52
C LEU A 371 1.28 -30.25 -9.14
N GLU A 372 0.06 -30.57 -8.72
CA GLU A 372 -0.35 -31.95 -8.42
C GLU A 372 -0.26 -32.85 -9.66
N GLU A 373 -0.61 -32.31 -10.84
CA GLU A 373 -0.51 -33.03 -12.11
C GLU A 373 0.94 -33.21 -12.60
N HIS A 374 1.82 -32.22 -12.39
CA HIS A 374 3.16 -32.18 -12.99
C HIS A 374 4.30 -32.57 -12.03
N GLU A 375 4.15 -32.36 -10.73
CA GLU A 375 5.13 -32.70 -9.69
C GLU A 375 4.64 -33.81 -8.74
N GLY A 376 3.34 -34.16 -8.79
CA GLY A 376 2.71 -35.13 -7.90
C GLY A 376 2.27 -34.54 -6.56
N PRO A 377 1.51 -35.29 -5.74
CA PRO A 377 0.99 -34.79 -4.47
C PRO A 377 2.10 -34.51 -3.46
N VAL A 378 2.10 -33.31 -2.87
CA VAL A 378 3.03 -32.91 -1.81
C VAL A 378 2.66 -33.65 -0.51
N LEU A 379 3.39 -34.72 -0.17
CA LEU A 379 3.23 -35.41 1.12
C LEU A 379 3.64 -34.48 2.28
N SER A 380 2.65 -34.02 3.07
CA SER A 380 2.91 -33.23 4.28
C SER A 380 3.65 -34.06 5.33
N THR A 381 4.91 -33.73 5.62
CA THR A 381 5.66 -34.36 6.70
C THR A 381 5.39 -33.66 8.04
N SER A 382 4.32 -34.05 8.73
CA SER A 382 4.18 -33.79 10.18
C SER A 382 4.54 -35.05 10.98
N LYS A 383 5.79 -35.15 11.44
CA LYS A 383 6.17 -36.13 12.47
C LYS A 383 5.56 -35.74 13.81
N ALA A 384 4.47 -36.38 14.22
CA ALA A 384 4.07 -36.44 15.61
C ALA A 384 4.97 -37.47 16.34
N LYS A 385 5.94 -36.99 17.12
CA LYS A 385 6.61 -37.80 18.14
C LYS A 385 5.66 -37.96 19.32
N THR A 386 4.98 -39.10 19.41
CA THR A 386 4.30 -39.51 20.64
C THR A 386 5.22 -40.44 21.42
N SER A 387 5.73 -39.97 22.55
CA SER A 387 6.44 -40.77 23.54
C SER A 387 5.52 -41.84 24.12
N LYS A 388 5.91 -43.12 24.07
CA LYS A 388 5.35 -44.16 24.93
C LYS A 388 6.46 -44.80 25.76
N SER A 389 6.47 -44.45 27.04
CA SER A 389 7.07 -45.24 28.11
C SER A 389 6.16 -46.41 28.48
N LYS A 390 6.70 -47.63 28.57
CA LYS A 390 6.40 -48.68 29.58
C LYS A 390 7.22 -49.94 29.21
N ALA A 391 8.20 -50.25 30.07
CA ALA A 391 8.12 -51.31 31.08
C ALA A 391 8.28 -52.72 30.49
N ARG A 392 9.47 -53.30 30.66
CA ARG A 392 9.74 -54.72 30.45
C ARG A 392 9.87 -55.38 31.83
N SER A 393 8.93 -56.27 32.13
CA SER A 393 9.08 -57.28 33.17
C SER A 393 9.86 -58.46 32.61
N LYS A 394 10.97 -58.83 33.25
CA LYS A 394 11.28 -60.17 33.74
C LYS A 394 12.57 -60.11 34.54
#